data_AF-A0A5B6WIQ6-F1
#
_entry.id   AF-A0A5B6WIQ6-F1
#
_cell.length_a   1.000
_cell.length_b   1.000
_cell.length_c   1.000
_cell.angle_alpha   90.00
_cell.angle_beta   90.00
_cell.angle_gamma   90.00
#
_symmetry.space_group_name_H-M   'P 1'
#
loop_
_entity.id
_entity.type
_entity.pdbx_description
1 polymer ?
#
loop_
_entity_poly.entity_id
_entity_poly.type
_entity_poly.pdbx_seq_one_letter_code
_entity_poly.pdbx_strand_id
1 'polypeptide(L)'
;MKQLACKKRSDMSFEVGDLVYLKLQPYRKDSLRKMRNQKLSPRFYGPYPIEAKIGQKHVGLAIHSPTLPLVRTGGSVLIESAWILDRRMVKKGNHAVTEVLVEWADTFPEDSTWEAWT
;
A
#
# COMPACT_ATOMS: atom_id res chain seq x y z
N MET A 1 -31.45 5.27 -12.64
CA MET A 1 -30.27 6.15 -12.89
C MET A 1 -29.01 5.38 -13.30
N LYS A 2 -28.60 4.29 -12.61
CA LYS A 2 -27.36 3.55 -12.95
C LYS A 2 -27.33 2.90 -14.34
N GLN A 3 -28.45 2.39 -14.85
CA GLN A 3 -28.49 1.68 -16.13
C GLN A 3 -28.12 2.57 -17.33
N LEU A 4 -28.50 3.85 -17.33
CA LEU A 4 -28.14 4.79 -18.40
C LEU A 4 -26.64 5.14 -18.37
N ALA A 5 -26.05 5.24 -17.17
CA ALA A 5 -24.65 5.61 -16.96
C ALA A 5 -23.66 4.49 -17.32
N CYS A 6 -24.04 3.23 -17.09
CA CYS A 6 -23.19 2.08 -17.37
C CYS A 6 -23.36 1.52 -18.80
N LYS A 7 -24.33 1.99 -19.59
CA LYS A 7 -24.65 1.45 -20.93
C LYS A 7 -23.46 1.41 -21.91
N LYS A 8 -22.47 2.31 -21.75
CA LYS A 8 -21.25 2.37 -22.58
C LYS A 8 -20.01 1.80 -21.90
N ARG A 9 -20.13 1.32 -20.66
CA ARG A 9 -19.01 0.67 -19.95
C ARG A 9 -19.08 -0.82 -20.25
N SER A 10 -18.04 -1.34 -20.90
CA SER A 10 -17.83 -2.77 -21.04
C SER A 10 -16.85 -3.20 -19.97
N ASP A 11 -17.13 -4.33 -19.31
CA ASP A 11 -16.16 -4.97 -18.43
C ASP A 11 -15.04 -5.58 -19.29
N MET A 12 -13.81 -5.13 -19.06
CA MET A 12 -12.61 -5.68 -19.70
C MET A 12 -11.82 -6.47 -18.67
N SER A 13 -11.60 -7.74 -18.96
CA SER A 13 -10.69 -8.61 -18.21
C SER A 13 -9.39 -8.77 -18.98
N PHE A 14 -8.28 -8.79 -18.25
CA PHE A 14 -6.95 -9.03 -18.80
C PHE A 14 -6.29 -10.21 -18.08
N GLU A 15 -5.40 -10.89 -18.77
CA GLU A 15 -4.61 -12.01 -18.27
C GLU A 15 -3.13 -11.66 -18.15
N VAL A 16 -2.40 -12.46 -17.36
CA VAL A 16 -0.95 -12.31 -17.19
C VAL A 16 -0.28 -12.55 -18.55
N GLY A 17 0.61 -11.63 -18.95
CA GLY A 17 1.27 -11.64 -20.26
C GLY A 17 0.61 -10.77 -21.33
N ASP A 18 -0.61 -10.27 -21.12
CA ASP A 18 -1.22 -9.31 -22.04
C ASP A 18 -0.45 -7.99 -22.05
N LEU A 19 -0.30 -7.41 -23.24
CA LEU A 19 0.29 -6.07 -23.42
C LEU A 19 -0.80 -5.01 -23.36
N VAL A 20 -0.74 -4.15 -22.35
CA VAL A 20 -1.74 -3.09 -22.13
C VAL A 20 -1.12 -1.71 -22.09
N TYR A 21 -1.89 -0.72 -22.55
CA TYR A 21 -1.53 0.69 -22.45
C TYR A 21 -2.01 1.30 -21.14
N LEU A 22 -1.10 1.95 -20.43
CA LEU A 22 -1.43 2.61 -19.17
C LEU A 22 -1.92 4.04 -19.41
N LYS A 23 -3.14 4.32 -18.95
CA LYS A 23 -3.70 5.68 -18.97
C LYS A 23 -3.23 6.45 -17.74
N LEU A 24 -2.39 7.46 -17.96
CA LEU A 24 -1.85 8.29 -16.89
C LEU A 24 -2.53 9.67 -16.86
N GLN A 25 -2.50 10.32 -15.71
CA GLN A 25 -2.89 11.72 -15.54
C GLN A 25 -1.60 12.55 -15.39
N PRO A 26 -1.09 13.17 -16.47
CA PRO A 26 0.24 13.79 -16.49
C PRO A 26 0.43 14.85 -15.39
N TYR A 27 -0.62 15.64 -15.11
CA TYR A 27 -0.60 16.71 -14.12
C TYR A 27 -0.64 16.24 -12.66
N ARG A 28 -0.87 14.96 -12.41
CA ARG A 28 -1.02 14.41 -11.06
C ARG A 28 0.10 13.46 -10.67
N LYS A 29 0.93 13.03 -11.61
CA LYS A 29 1.97 12.02 -11.40
C LYS A 29 3.34 12.62 -11.71
N ASP A 30 3.93 13.24 -10.70
CA ASP A 30 5.27 13.85 -10.77
C ASP A 30 6.42 12.84 -10.85
N SER A 31 6.15 11.57 -10.55
CA SER A 31 7.11 10.48 -10.74
C SER A 31 7.41 10.18 -12.22
N LEU A 32 6.57 10.66 -13.12
CA LEU A 32 6.81 10.54 -14.56
C LEU A 32 7.86 11.54 -15.01
N ARG A 33 8.53 11.22 -16.13
CA ARG A 33 9.46 12.15 -16.77
C ARG A 33 8.77 13.50 -17.00
N LYS A 34 9.28 14.57 -16.38
CA LYS A 34 8.77 15.93 -16.56
C LYS A 34 8.96 16.34 -18.02
N MET A 35 7.85 16.34 -18.77
CA MET A 35 7.80 16.86 -20.13
C MET A 35 7.62 18.37 -20.09
N ARG A 36 8.30 19.10 -20.98
CA ARG A 36 8.19 20.58 -21.09
C ARG A 36 6.74 21.04 -21.20
N ASN A 37 5.92 20.30 -21.97
CA ASN A 37 4.51 20.59 -22.19
C ASN A 37 3.64 19.38 -21.83
N GLN A 38 3.10 19.34 -20.61
CA GLN A 38 2.21 18.24 -20.19
C GLN A 38 0.89 18.19 -20.99
N LYS A 39 0.43 19.32 -21.55
CA LYS A 39 -0.77 19.37 -22.43
C LYS A 39 -0.61 18.55 -23.71
N LEU A 40 0.62 18.45 -24.21
CA LEU A 40 0.95 17.70 -25.43
C LEU A 40 1.56 16.33 -25.12
N SER A 41 1.58 15.93 -23.85
CA SER A 41 2.05 14.59 -23.48
C SER A 41 1.05 13.52 -23.91
N PRO A 42 1.51 12.31 -24.28
CA PRO A 42 0.62 11.22 -24.63
C PRO A 42 -0.27 10.86 -23.44
N ARG A 43 -1.51 10.45 -23.73
CA ARG A 43 -2.49 10.04 -22.71
C ARG A 43 -2.31 8.58 -22.27
N PHE A 44 -1.81 7.77 -23.19
CA PHE A 44 -1.57 6.34 -23.05
C PHE A 44 -0.08 6.08 -23.23
N TYR A 45 0.49 5.26 -22.36
CA TYR A 45 1.92 4.97 -22.30
C TYR A 45 2.12 3.49 -22.46
N GLY A 46 3.11 3.13 -23.29
CA GLY A 46 3.76 1.82 -23.41
C GLY A 46 2.85 0.60 -23.64
N PRO A 47 3.28 -0.40 -24.40
CA PRO A 47 2.80 -1.76 -24.16
C PRO A 47 3.50 -2.27 -22.90
N TYR A 48 2.77 -2.34 -21.79
CA TYR A 48 3.27 -2.94 -20.55
C TYR A 48 2.72 -4.36 -20.42
N PRO A 49 3.58 -5.37 -20.18
CA PRO A 49 3.10 -6.71 -19.86
C PRO A 49 2.46 -6.71 -18.47
N ILE A 50 1.33 -7.40 -18.33
CA ILE A 50 0.76 -7.68 -17.03
C ILE A 50 1.57 -8.80 -16.38
N GLU A 51 2.30 -8.48 -15.30
CA GLU A 51 3.16 -9.44 -14.59
C GLU A 51 2.37 -10.30 -13.59
N ALA A 52 1.40 -9.70 -12.90
CA ALA A 52 0.56 -10.40 -11.94
C ALA A 52 -0.82 -9.73 -11.83
N LYS A 53 -1.86 -10.54 -11.64
CA LYS A 53 -3.23 -10.07 -11.41
C LYS A 53 -3.49 -9.99 -9.91
N ILE A 54 -3.35 -8.80 -9.35
CA ILE A 54 -3.73 -8.54 -7.96
C ILE A 54 -5.26 -8.51 -7.92
N GLY A 55 -5.85 -9.36 -7.07
CA GLY A 55 -7.19 -9.94 -7.21
C GLY A 55 -8.35 -8.97 -7.52
N GLN A 56 -9.39 -9.52 -8.17
CA GLN A 56 -10.75 -8.96 -8.21
C GLN A 56 -11.15 -8.58 -6.78
N LYS A 57 -11.12 -7.28 -6.45
CA LYS A 57 -11.63 -6.68 -5.20
C LYS A 57 -12.02 -7.69 -4.12
N HIS A 58 -11.02 -8.23 -3.46
CA HIS A 58 -11.14 -8.58 -2.07
C HIS A 58 -9.98 -7.87 -1.41
N VAL A 59 -10.31 -6.82 -0.65
CA VAL A 59 -9.57 -6.55 0.58
C VAL A 59 -9.53 -7.91 1.26
N GLY A 60 -8.39 -8.60 1.16
CA GLY A 60 -8.28 -9.96 1.66
C GLY A 60 -8.57 -9.91 3.13
N LEU A 61 -9.65 -10.58 3.57
CA LEU A 61 -9.92 -10.95 4.96
C LEU A 61 -9.61 -9.90 6.05
N ALA A 62 -9.57 -8.60 5.74
CA ALA A 62 -9.73 -7.59 6.76
C ALA A 62 -11.18 -7.72 7.17
N ILE A 63 -11.40 -8.58 8.16
CA ILE A 63 -12.44 -8.39 9.15
C ILE A 63 -12.31 -6.90 9.43
N HIS A 64 -13.24 -6.13 8.88
CA HIS A 64 -13.49 -4.79 9.34
C HIS A 64 -13.84 -5.02 10.80
N SER A 65 -12.82 -4.97 11.66
CA SER A 65 -13.03 -5.13 13.10
C SER A 65 -14.04 -4.04 13.43
N PRO A 66 -15.27 -4.40 13.85
CA PRO A 66 -16.26 -3.39 14.20
C PRO A 66 -15.83 -2.62 15.45
N THR A 67 -14.77 -3.09 16.11
CA THR A 67 -14.22 -2.53 17.33
C THR A 67 -13.02 -1.65 16.99
N LEU A 68 -13.22 -0.34 17.20
CA LEU A 68 -12.14 0.66 17.17
C LEU A 68 -11.02 0.24 18.15
N PRO A 69 -9.74 0.31 17.76
CA PRO A 69 -8.64 0.00 18.68
C PRO A 69 -8.76 0.93 19.90
N LEU A 70 -8.60 0.35 21.09
CA LEU A 70 -8.76 1.05 22.36
C LEU A 70 -7.71 2.18 22.45
N VAL A 71 -8.13 3.41 22.16
CA VAL A 71 -7.29 4.61 22.28
C VAL A 71 -7.05 4.85 23.76
N ARG A 72 -5.79 4.72 24.22
CA ARG A 72 -5.41 5.22 25.53
C ARG A 72 -5.48 6.75 25.50
N THR A 73 -6.05 7.33 26.55
CA THR A 73 -6.14 8.78 26.80
C THR A 73 -4.74 9.41 26.62
N GLY A 74 -4.49 9.99 25.44
CA GLY A 74 -3.15 10.43 25.04
C GLY A 74 -2.85 10.40 23.54
N GLY A 75 -3.70 9.77 22.72
CA GLY A 75 -3.58 9.80 21.25
C GLY A 75 -2.62 8.76 20.65
N SER A 76 -2.10 7.85 21.47
CA SER A 76 -1.31 6.71 21.01
C SER A 76 -2.24 5.51 20.79
N VAL A 77 -2.33 5.05 19.54
CA VAL A 77 -3.03 3.81 19.19
C VAL A 77 -2.26 2.65 19.83
N LEU A 78 -2.91 1.88 20.71
CA LEU A 78 -2.35 0.62 21.19
C LEU A 78 -2.48 -0.39 20.05
N ILE A 79 -1.43 -0.52 19.26
CA ILE A 79 -1.27 -1.62 18.32
C ILE A 79 -0.79 -2.80 19.16
N GLU A 80 -1.59 -3.86 19.28
CA GLU A 80 -1.18 -5.09 19.95
C GLU A 80 -0.08 -5.74 19.09
N SER A 81 1.11 -5.92 19.66
CA SER A 81 2.20 -6.61 18.99
C SER A 81 1.87 -8.09 18.87
N ALA A 82 1.87 -8.64 17.65
CA ALA A 82 1.49 -10.03 17.42
C ALA A 82 2.62 -10.97 17.86
N TRP A 83 3.86 -10.70 17.43
CA TRP A 83 5.05 -11.46 17.84
C TRP A 83 6.33 -10.61 17.81
N ILE A 84 7.30 -11.02 18.64
CA ILE A 84 8.67 -10.51 18.62
C ILE A 84 9.51 -11.46 17.77
N LEU A 85 10.01 -10.98 16.63
CA LEU A 85 10.78 -11.81 15.69
C LEU A 85 12.27 -11.85 16.05
N ASP A 86 12.82 -10.72 16.49
CA ASP A 86 14.24 -10.60 16.81
C ASP A 86 14.50 -9.51 17.85
N ARG A 87 15.65 -9.56 18.53
CA ARG A 87 16.12 -8.56 19.48
C ARG A 87 17.55 -8.17 19.18
N ARG A 88 17.85 -6.87 19.23
CA ARG A 88 19.23 -6.36 19.07
C ARG A 88 19.53 -5.27 20.09
N MET A 89 20.79 -5.18 20.49
CA MET A 89 21.28 -4.10 21.35
C MET A 89 21.94 -3.04 20.50
N VAL A 90 21.42 -1.82 20.53
CA VAL A 90 21.97 -0.69 19.76
C VAL A 90 22.45 0.39 20.72
N LYS A 91 23.61 0.98 20.42
CA LYS A 91 24.10 2.16 21.13
C LYS A 91 23.40 3.40 20.57
N LYS A 92 22.43 3.95 21.30
CA LYS A 92 21.77 5.23 20.99
C LYS A 92 22.35 6.31 21.92
N GLY A 93 23.29 7.09 21.42
CA GLY A 93 24.04 8.06 22.22
C GLY A 93 24.96 7.38 23.24
N ASN A 94 24.84 7.75 24.52
CA ASN A 94 25.59 7.14 25.63
C ASN A 94 24.88 5.97 26.32
N HIS A 95 23.71 5.55 25.82
CA HIS A 95 22.95 4.47 26.41
C HIS A 95 22.88 3.27 25.46
N ALA A 96 22.99 2.07 26.03
CA ALA A 96 22.64 0.84 25.33
C ALA A 96 21.12 0.67 25.42
N VAL A 97 20.45 0.58 24.27
CA VAL A 97 19.01 0.43 24.16
C VAL A 97 18.71 -0.92 23.49
N THR A 98 17.79 -1.69 24.08
CA THR A 98 17.29 -2.91 23.49
C THR A 98 16.20 -2.55 22.48
N GLU A 99 16.44 -2.88 21.21
CA GLU A 99 15.44 -2.77 20.16
C GLU A 99 14.90 -4.16 19.82
N VAL A 100 13.61 -4.21 19.54
CA VAL A 100 12.90 -5.44 19.21
C VAL A 100 12.28 -5.26 17.83
N LEU A 101 12.45 -6.25 16.96
CA LEU A 101 11.77 -6.30 15.68
C LEU A 101 10.35 -6.82 15.91
N VAL A 102 9.39 -5.92 15.77
CA VAL A 102 7.98 -6.21 16.01
C VAL A 102 7.29 -6.47 14.69
N GLU A 103 6.62 -7.60 14.61
CA GLU A 103 5.64 -7.88 13.56
C GLU A 103 4.26 -7.43 14.07
N TRP A 104 3.61 -6.56 13.31
CA TRP A 104 2.33 -5.99 13.69
C TRP A 104 1.17 -6.88 13.23
N ALA A 105 0.12 -6.98 14.05
CA ALA A 105 -1.10 -7.67 13.66
C ALA A 105 -1.73 -6.97 12.43
N ASP A 106 -2.21 -7.77 11.48
CA ASP A 106 -2.89 -7.32 10.24
C ASP A 106 -2.03 -6.55 9.21
N THR A 107 -0.69 -6.58 9.33
CA THR A 107 0.22 -6.03 8.30
C THR A 107 1.00 -7.11 7.56
N PHE A 108 1.53 -6.79 6.38
CA PHE A 108 2.43 -7.70 5.67
C PHE A 108 3.75 -7.83 6.44
N PRO A 109 4.44 -8.99 6.39
CA PRO A 109 5.71 -9.20 7.09
C PRO A 109 6.81 -8.20 6.69
N GLU A 110 6.67 -7.56 5.52
CA GLU A 110 7.56 -6.50 5.00
C GLU A 110 7.47 -5.17 5.77
N ASP A 111 6.38 -4.93 6.50
CA ASP A 111 6.14 -3.69 7.28
C ASP A 111 6.72 -3.77 8.73
N SER A 112 7.42 -4.86 9.06
CA SER A 112 8.05 -5.08 10.36
C SER A 112 9.02 -3.95 10.72
N THR A 113 8.90 -3.38 11.92
CA THR A 113 9.67 -2.20 12.34
C THR A 113 10.44 -2.47 13.64
N TRP A 114 11.64 -1.88 13.75
CA TRP A 114 12.45 -1.94 14.97
C TRP A 114 11.97 -0.90 15.98
N GLU A 115 11.38 -1.38 17.07
CA GLU A 115 10.87 -0.53 18.15
C GLU A 115 11.78 -0.60 19.38
N ALA A 116 11.92 0.53 20.08
CA ALA A 116 12.69 0.57 21.32
C ALA A 116 11.87 -0.04 22.46
N TRP A 117 12.39 -1.09 23.08
CA TRP A 117 11.77 -1.69 24.26
C TRP A 117 12.19 -0.90 25.50
N THR A 118 11.35 0.02 25.97
CA THR A 118 11.59 0.83 27.17
C THR A 118 10.48 0.60 28.18
#